data_AF-A0A7Y6ZAY9-F1
#
_entry.id   AF-A0A7Y6ZAY9-F1
#
_cell.length_a   1.000
_cell.length_b   1.000
_cell.length_c   1.000
_cell.angle_alpha   90.00
_cell.angle_beta   90.00
_cell.angle_gamma   90.00
#
_symmetry.space_group_name_H-M   'P 1'
#
loop_
_entity.id
_entity.type
_entity.pdbx_description
1 polymer ?
#
loop_
_entity_poly.entity_id
_entity_poly.type
_entity_poly.pdbx_seq_one_letter_code
_entity_poly.pdbx_strand_id
1 'polypeptide(L)' 'MCISAEALALFLNLIVAPVTSEPGRIIVHATENDAHWVQVEDRWCTMAPQIQGREMFAELAKEDA' A
#
# COMPACT_ATOMS: atom_id res chain seq x y z
N MET A 1 -8.36 3.01 -3.95
CA MET A 1 -8.56 4.49 -3.94
C MET A 1 -7.40 5.14 -4.68
N CYS A 2 -7.58 6.26 -5.39
CA CYS A 2 -6.51 6.93 -6.13
C CYS A 2 -6.44 8.43 -5.81
N ILE A 3 -5.23 8.99 -5.80
CA ILE A 3 -4.93 10.40 -5.50
C ILE A 3 -3.89 10.95 -6.49
N SER A 4 -3.72 12.28 -6.53
CA SER A 4 -2.68 12.91 -7.35
C SER A 4 -1.28 12.68 -6.75
N ALA A 5 -0.24 12.90 -7.56
CA ALA A 5 1.14 12.79 -7.09
C ALA A 5 1.46 13.79 -5.96
N GLU A 6 0.93 15.01 -6.05
CA GLU A 6 1.10 16.06 -5.03
C GLU A 6 0.43 15.67 -3.71
N ALA A 7 -0.76 15.10 -3.78
CA ALA A 7 -1.47 14.61 -2.59
C ALA A 7 -0.71 13.45 -1.93
N LEU A 8 -0.16 12.52 -2.71
CA LEU A 8 0.67 11.44 -2.17
C LEU A 8 1.95 11.99 -1.54
N ALA A 9 2.63 12.93 -2.20
CA ALA A 9 3.84 13.56 -1.67
C ALA A 9 3.56 14.28 -0.34
N LEU A 10 2.44 14.99 -0.23
CA LEU A 10 2.02 15.61 1.03
C LEU A 10 1.79 14.56 2.12
N PHE A 11 1.06 13.49 1.81
CA PHE A 11 0.80 12.39 2.75
C PHE A 11 2.10 11.75 3.26
N LEU A 12 3.05 11.47 2.37
CA LEU A 12 4.33 10.87 2.73
C LEU A 12 5.17 11.76 3.67
N ASN A 13 5.01 13.08 3.60
CA ASN A 13 5.69 14.02 4.52
C ASN A 13 5.03 14.09 5.90
N LEU A 14 3.78 13.64 6.05
CA LEU A 14 3.05 13.70 7.33
C LEU A 14 3.25 12.45 8.19
N ILE A 15 3.67 11.34 7.58
CA ILE A 15 3.82 10.07 8.27
C ILE A 15 5.24 9.86 8.80
N VAL A 16 5.35 9.22 9.97
CA VAL A 16 6.62 8.74 10.53
C VAL A 16 6.66 7.22 10.40
N ALA A 17 6.75 6.74 9.16
CA ALA A 17 6.85 5.32 8.84
C ALA A 17 7.99 5.08 7.85
N PRO A 18 8.68 3.92 7.90
CA PRO A 18 9.63 3.55 6.87
C PRO A 18 8.93 3.44 5.51
N VAL A 19 9.61 3.88 4.46
CA VAL A 19 9.10 3.86 3.09
C VAL A 19 10.14 3.23 2.17
N THR A 20 9.69 2.27 1.35
CA THR A 20 10.45 1.75 0.22
C THR A 20 9.88 2.32 -1.08
N SER A 21 10.73 2.82 -1.98
CA SER A 21 10.29 3.37 -3.28
C SER A 21 10.98 2.65 -4.44
N GLU A 22 10.18 2.27 -5.44
CA GLU A 22 10.60 1.71 -6.71
C GLU A 22 9.91 2.49 -7.86
N PRO A 23 10.41 2.45 -9.10
CA PRO A 23 9.72 3.06 -10.23
C PRO A 23 8.26 2.58 -10.33
N GLY A 24 7.31 3.51 -10.21
CA GLY A 24 5.88 3.22 -10.27
C GLY A 24 5.28 2.55 -9.03
N ARG A 25 6.03 2.37 -7.93
CA ARG A 25 5.53 1.74 -6.70
C ARG A 25 6.15 2.34 -5.43
N ILE A 26 5.32 2.61 -4.44
CA ILE A 26 5.75 3.04 -3.10
C ILE A 26 5.11 2.12 -2.07
N ILE A 27 5.88 1.69 -1.08
CA ILE A 27 5.41 0.84 0.02
C ILE A 27 5.66 1.59 1.31
N VAL A 28 4.59 1.87 2.05
CA VAL A 28 4.66 2.41 3.40
C VAL A 28 4.55 1.26 4.38
N HIS A 29 5.57 1.06 5.20
CA HIS A 29 5.62 -0.01 6.19
C HIS A 29 4.98 0.45 7.49
N ALA A 30 3.64 0.42 7.56
CA ALA A 30 2.91 0.73 8.79
C ALA A 30 2.97 -0.47 9.76
N THR A 31 2.72 -0.21 11.04
CA THR A 31 2.87 -1.22 12.11
C THR A 31 2.03 -2.47 11.88
N GLU A 32 0.78 -2.30 11.41
CA GLU A 32 -0.13 -3.43 11.22
C GLU A 32 0.01 -4.07 9.84
N ASN A 33 0.21 -3.27 8.78
CA ASN A 33 0.24 -3.75 7.40
C ASN A 33 1.01 -2.81 6.49
N ASP A 34 1.54 -3.35 5.39
CA ASP A 34 2.12 -2.56 4.31
C ASP A 34 1.03 -1.89 3.46
N ALA A 35 1.17 -0.58 3.25
CA ALA A 35 0.32 0.16 2.32
C ALA A 35 1.06 0.37 1.00
N HIS A 36 0.60 -0.32 -0.05
CA HIS A 36 1.15 -0.23 -1.39
C HIS A 36 0.43 0.83 -2.22
N TRP A 37 1.19 1.77 -2.76
CA TRP A 37 0.77 2.75 -3.76
C TRP A 37 1.41 2.40 -5.10
N VAL A 38 0.60 2.32 -6.15
CA VAL A 38 1.07 2.05 -7.52
C VAL A 38 0.67 3.18 -8.45
N GLN A 39 1.56 3.51 -9.37
CA GLN A 39 1.29 4.50 -10.40
C GLN A 39 0.36 3.89 -11.46
N VAL A 40 -0.74 4.60 -11.74
CA VAL A 40 -1.68 4.29 -12.81
C VAL A 40 -1.88 5.58 -13.57
N GLU A 41 -1.31 5.66 -14.77
CA GLU A 41 -1.28 6.89 -15.58
C GLU A 41 -0.63 8.05 -14.80
N ASP A 42 -1.36 9.15 -14.60
CA ASP A 42 -0.95 10.35 -13.87
C ASP A 42 -1.36 10.32 -12.39
N ARG A 43 -1.90 9.20 -11.90
CA ARG A 43 -2.39 9.06 -10.52
C ARG A 43 -1.68 7.95 -9.76
N TRP A 44 -1.84 7.99 -8.45
CA TRP A 44 -1.34 6.98 -7.53
C TRP A 44 -2.50 6.30 -6.81
N CYS A 45 -2.58 4.98 -6.95
CA CYS A 45 -3.65 4.18 -6.40
C CYS A 45 -3.16 3.28 -5.29
N THR A 46 -3.86 3.26 -4.16
CA THR A 46 -3.63 2.25 -3.12
C THR A 46 -4.17 0.90 -3.57
N MET A 47 -3.42 -0.16 -3.27
CA MET A 47 -3.81 -1.55 -3.47
C MET A 47 -4.61 -2.14 -2.29
N ALA A 48 -4.87 -1.36 -1.23
CA ALA A 48 -5.82 -1.76 -0.20
C ALA A 48 -7.27 -1.60 -0.72
N PRO A 49 -8.20 -2.58 -0.52
CA PRO A 49 -8.11 -3.75 0.38
C PRO A 49 -7.72 -5.07 -0.34
N GLN A 50 -7.32 -5.03 -1.61
CA GLN A 50 -7.11 -6.24 -2.42
C GLN A 50 -5.98 -7.14 -1.87
N ILE A 51 -4.95 -6.52 -1.27
CA ILE A 51 -3.84 -7.26 -0.64
C ILE A 51 -4.28 -7.86 0.71
N GLN A 52 -4.94 -7.07 1.58
CA GLN A 52 -5.47 -7.54 2.87
C GLN A 52 -6.43 -8.73 2.74
N GLY A 53 -7.34 -8.70 1.76
CA GLY A 53 -8.25 -9.82 1.53
C GLY A 53 -7.50 -11.11 1.19
N ARG A 54 -6.53 -11.04 0.27
CA ARG A 54 -5.76 -12.21 -0.16
C ARG A 54 -4.87 -12.76 0.97
N GLU A 55 -4.27 -11.91 1.79
CA GLU A 55 -3.48 -12.33 2.94
C GLU A 55 -4.35 -13.00 4.02
N MET A 56 -5.52 -12.43 4.31
CA MET A 56 -6.49 -13.04 5.22
C MET A 56 -6.93 -14.44 4.75
N PHE A 57 -7.27 -14.60 3.47
CA PHE A 57 -7.63 -15.92 2.93
C PHE A 57 -6.48 -16.92 2.94
N ALA A 58 -5.24 -16.45 2.71
CA ALA A 58 -4.07 -17.30 2.75
C ALA A 58 -3.72 -17.75 4.18
N GLU A 59 -3.99 -16.92 5.20
CA GLU A 59 -3.78 -17.29 6.61
C GLU A 59 -4.81 -18.32 7.08
N LEU A 60 -6.10 -18.10 6.78
CA LEU A 60 -7.17 -19.05 7.07
C LEU A 60 -6.90 -20.42 6.45
N ALA A 61 -6.38 -20.46 5.22
CA ALA A 61 -6.02 -21.70 4.54
C ALA A 61 -4.85 -22.47 5.20
N LYS A 62 -4.05 -21.84 6.07
CA LYS A 62 -3.01 -22.52 6.86
C LYS A 62 -3.52 -23.03 8.21
N GLU A 63 -4.55 -22.40 8.78
CA GLU A 63 -5.15 -22.85 10.06
C GLU A 63 -5.96 -24.15 9.89
N ASP A 64 -6.46 -24.42 8.68
CA ASP A 64 -7.19 -25.64 8.33
C ASP A 64 -6.28 -26.82 7.88
N ALA A 65 -4.95 -26.68 7.96
CA ALA A 65 -3.96 -27.68 7.53
C ALA A 65 -3.13 -28.23 8.70
#